data_AF-A0A5J4IWV8-F1
#
_entry.id   AF-A0A5J4IWV8-F1
#
_cell.length_a   1.000
_cell.length_b   1.000
_cell.length_c   1.000
_cell.angle_alpha   90.00
_cell.angle_beta   90.00
_cell.angle_gamma   90.00
#
_symmetry.space_group_name_H-M   'P 1'
#
loop_
_entity.id
_entity.type
_entity.pdbx_description
1 polymer ?
#
loop_
_entity_poly.entity_id
_entity_poly.type
_entity_poly.pdbx_seq_one_letter_code
_entity_poly.pdbx_strand_id
1 'polypeptide(L)' 'MKLRLFVIDTLELRGPDREQGLIVRNIVREMILNKEVEIHSYKDKRRNFGRYLATNMIGELNLNQWLIDNGHAASYLL' A
#
# COMPACT_ATOMS: atom_id res chain seq x y z
N MET A 1 -11.37 10.43 -0.39
CA MET A 1 -9.90 10.57 -0.45
C MET A 1 -9.30 9.24 -0.90
N LYS A 2 -8.31 9.24 -1.81
CA LYS A 2 -7.61 8.01 -2.24
C LYS A 2 -6.14 8.10 -1.81
N LEU A 3 -5.64 7.05 -1.18
CA LEU A 3 -4.26 6.95 -0.69
C LEU A 3 -3.48 5.94 -1.54
N ARG A 4 -2.20 6.21 -1.78
CA ARG A 4 -1.24 5.26 -2.37
C ARG A 4 -0.19 4.93 -1.33
N LEU A 5 0.17 3.66 -1.22
CA LEU A 5 1.25 3.22 -0.34
C LEU A 5 2.56 3.88 -0.77
N PHE A 6 3.20 4.54 0.19
CA PHE A 6 4.45 5.25 -0.02
C PHE A 6 5.59 4.28 -0.34
N VAL A 7 6.36 4.57 -1.40
CA VAL A 7 7.64 3.91 -1.79
C VAL A 7 7.54 2.44 -2.20
N ILE A 8 6.32 1.91 -2.39
CA ILE A 8 6.12 0.52 -2.81
C ILE A 8 5.17 0.39 -3.99
N ASP A 9 5.36 -0.69 -4.75
CA ASP A 9 4.45 -1.13 -5.80
C ASP A 9 3.99 -2.57 -5.57
N THR A 10 2.69 -2.78 -5.72
CA THR A 10 2.05 -4.09 -5.69
C THR A 10 1.61 -4.47 -7.09
N LEU A 11 1.47 -5.77 -7.34
CA LEU A 11 0.94 -6.28 -8.61
C LEU A 11 -0.48 -5.73 -8.91
N GLU A 12 -0.76 -5.57 -10.20
CA GLU A 12 -1.98 -4.91 -10.68
C GLU A 12 -3.20 -5.86 -10.65
N LEU A 13 -4.40 -5.31 -10.46
CA LEU A 13 -5.65 -6.10 -10.44
C LEU A 13 -6.19 -6.44 -11.84
N ARG A 14 -5.33 -6.41 -12.86
CA ARG A 14 -5.68 -6.54 -14.28
C ARG A 14 -4.53 -7.17 -15.06
N GLY A 15 -4.86 -7.75 -16.22
CA GLY A 15 -3.86 -8.39 -17.07
C GLY A 15 -3.28 -9.66 -16.44
N PRO A 16 -2.04 -10.03 -16.80
CA PRO A 16 -1.41 -11.29 -16.37
C PRO A 16 -1.20 -11.35 -14.85
N ASP A 17 -1.03 -10.21 -14.18
CA ASP A 17 -0.73 -10.16 -12.74
C ASP A 17 -1.97 -10.16 -11.84
N ARG A 18 -3.17 -10.28 -12.45
CA ARG A 18 -4.44 -10.11 -11.74
C ARG A 18 -4.60 -11.07 -10.57
N GLU A 19 -4.22 -12.33 -10.73
CA GLU A 19 -4.41 -13.34 -9.67
C GLU A 19 -3.58 -13.00 -8.43
N GLN A 20 -2.31 -12.66 -8.62
CA GLN A 20 -1.41 -12.27 -7.55
C GLN A 20 -1.81 -10.92 -6.96
N GLY A 21 -2.23 -9.96 -7.78
CA GLY A 21 -2.78 -8.69 -7.31
C GLY A 21 -4.02 -8.88 -6.41
N LEU A 22 -4.90 -9.83 -6.75
CA LEU A 22 -6.08 -10.16 -5.93
C LEU A 22 -5.69 -10.74 -4.56
N ILE A 23 -4.62 -11.55 -4.51
CA ILE A 23 -4.08 -12.09 -3.26
C ILE A 23 -3.62 -10.93 -2.37
N VAL A 24 -2.75 -10.05 -2.87
CA VAL A 24 -2.25 -8.89 -2.11
C VAL A 24 -3.38 -7.98 -1.64
N ARG A 25 -4.37 -7.72 -2.50
CA ARG A 25 -5.57 -6.95 -2.13
C ARG A 25 -6.32 -7.58 -0.96
N ASN A 26 -6.50 -8.91 -0.97
CA ASN A 26 -7.22 -9.60 0.11
C ASN A 26 -6.43 -9.54 1.42
N ILE A 27 -5.11 -9.73 1.37
CA ILE A 27 -4.22 -9.59 2.54
C ILE A 27 -4.35 -8.19 3.14
N VAL A 28 -4.20 -7.14 2.32
CA VAL A 28 -4.34 -5.75 2.79
C VAL A 28 -5.72 -5.51 3.40
N ARG A 29 -6.80 -6.00 2.76
CA ARG A 29 -8.16 -5.89 3.28
C ARG A 29 -8.29 -6.54 4.66
N GLU A 30 -7.80 -7.75 4.83
CA GLU A 30 -7.85 -8.47 6.11
C GLU A 30 -7.01 -7.79 7.19
N MET A 31 -5.92 -7.11 6.80
CA MET A 31 -5.06 -6.38 7.72
C MET A 31 -5.70 -5.08 8.23
N ILE A 32 -6.46 -4.35 7.42
CA ILE A 32 -6.92 -2.99 7.75
C ILE A 32 -8.43 -2.85 8.00
N LEU A 33 -9.26 -3.72 7.41
CA LEU A 33 -10.71 -3.53 7.46
C LEU A 33 -11.21 -3.75 8.89
N ASN A 34 -11.99 -2.79 9.39
CA ASN A 34 -12.53 -2.77 10.76
C ASN A 34 -11.44 -2.77 11.86
N LYS A 35 -10.21 -2.36 11.54
CA LYS A 35 -9.14 -2.17 12.51
C LYS A 35 -8.78 -0.70 12.65
N GLU A 36 -8.20 -0.37 13.79
CA GLU A 36 -7.58 0.93 13.99
C GLU A 36 -6.28 1.00 13.18
N VAL A 37 -6.17 2.01 12.32
CA VAL A 37 -5.03 2.21 11.44
C VAL A 37 -4.65 3.69 11.49
N GLU A 38 -3.42 3.96 11.88
CA GLU A 38 -2.85 5.30 11.83
C GLU A 38 -2.26 5.55 10.44
N ILE A 39 -2.60 6.69 9.85
CA ILE A 39 -2.23 7.03 8.47
C ILE A 39 -1.27 8.21 8.50
N HIS A 40 -0.01 7.95 8.15
CA HIS A 40 1.01 8.99 7.98
C HIS A 40 1.02 9.41 6.52
N SER A 41 0.37 10.53 6.22
CA SER A 41 0.27 11.03 4.83
C SER A 41 1.39 12.01 4.47
N TYR A 42 1.91 11.87 3.26
CA TYR A 42 2.88 12.76 2.64
C TYR A 42 2.19 13.49 1.49
N LYS A 43 2.10 14.81 1.61
CA LYS A 43 1.56 15.65 0.54
C LYS A 43 2.59 15.73 -0.57
N ASP A 44 2.35 15.04 -1.68
CA ASP A 44 3.15 15.22 -2.88
C ASP A 44 2.96 16.65 -3.39
N LYS A 45 4.07 17.39 -3.49
CA LYS A 45 4.07 18.76 -4.04
C LYS A 45 3.81 18.76 -5.54
N ARG A 46 4.01 17.63 -6.22
CA ARG A 46 3.69 17.46 -7.65
C ARG A 46 2.22 17.09 -7.76
N ARG A 47 1.42 18.04 -8.28
CA ARG A 47 -0.03 17.98 -8.53
C ARG A 47 -0.53 16.82 -9.41
N ASN A 48 0.31 15.87 -9.79
CA ASN A 48 -0.09 14.83 -10.71
C ASN A 48 -0.86 13.75 -9.94
N PHE A 49 -2.15 13.62 -10.28
CA PHE A 49 -3.09 12.57 -9.89
C PHE A 49 -3.83 12.70 -8.54
N GLY A 50 -3.60 13.75 -7.74
CA GLY A 50 -4.46 14.09 -6.59
C GLY A 50 -4.58 13.02 -5.49
N ARG A 51 -3.62 12.09 -5.42
CA ARG A 51 -3.54 11.03 -4.40
C ARG A 51 -2.53 11.44 -3.34
N TYR A 52 -2.84 11.18 -2.08
CA TYR A 52 -1.86 11.30 -1.01
C TYR A 52 -1.03 10.02 -0.94
N LEU A 53 0.28 10.17 -0.76
CA LEU A 53 1.12 9.05 -0.40
C LEU A 53 0.95 8.78 1.09
N ALA A 54 0.94 7.52 1.50
CA ALA A 54 0.69 7.16 2.88
C ALA A 54 1.52 5.96 3.33
N THR A 55 1.98 6.04 4.57
CA THR A 55 2.41 4.89 5.37
C THR A 55 1.27 4.56 6.33
N ASN A 56 0.86 3.29 6.36
CA ASN A 56 -0.20 2.84 7.26
C ASN A 56 0.40 2.03 8.41
N MET A 57 0.09 2.43 9.64
CA MET A 57 0.55 1.80 10.87
C MET A 57 -0.60 1.06 11.55
N ILE A 58 -0.39 -0.20 11.93
CA ILE A 58 -1.33 -1.02 12.72
C ILE A 58 -0.67 -1.30 14.07
N GLY A 59 -0.89 -0.43 15.04
CA GLY A 59 -0.04 -0.37 16.24
C GLY A 59 1.40 -0.06 15.82
N GLU A 60 2.35 -0.93 16.18
CA GLU A 60 3.76 -0.78 15.81
C GLU A 60 4.09 -1.34 14.42
N LEU A 61 3.13 -2.00 13.74
CA LEU A 61 3.36 -2.62 12.45
C LEU A 61 3.25 -1.60 11.31
N ASN A 62 4.35 -1.38 10.59
CA ASN A 62 4.32 -0.67 9.31
C ASN A 62 3.86 -1.61 8.19
N LEU A 63 2.63 -1.42 7.71
CA LEU A 63 2.04 -2.26 6.66
C LEU A 63 2.84 -2.21 5.35
N ASN A 64 3.36 -1.03 4.98
CA ASN A 64 4.11 -0.89 3.73
C ASN A 64 5.38 -1.75 3.74
N GLN A 65 6.11 -1.72 4.86
CA GLN A 65 7.31 -2.53 5.05
C GLN A 65 6.97 -4.02 5.13
N TRP A 66 5.91 -4.37 5.87
CA TRP A 66 5.46 -5.76 5.99
C TRP A 66 5.13 -6.37 4.62
N LEU A 67 4.51 -5.62 3.71
CA LEU A 67 4.23 -6.08 2.36
C LEU A 67 5.50 -6.36 1.55
N ILE A 68 6.57 -5.58 1.73
CA ILE A 68 7.86 -5.86 1.10
C ILE A 68 8.47 -7.14 1.69
N ASP A 69 8.54 -7.22 3.01
CA ASP A 69 9.22 -8.30 3.72
C ASP A 69 8.57 -9.67 3.45
N ASN A 70 7.26 -9.69 3.14
CA ASN A 70 6.49 -10.89 2.81
C ASN A 70 6.37 -11.12 1.28
N GLY A 71 7.08 -10.35 0.45
CA GLY A 71 7.09 -10.53 -1.01
C GLY A 71 5.79 -10.15 -1.71
N HIS A 72 4.96 -9.33 -1.08
CA HIS A 72 3.69 -8.82 -1.63
C HIS A 72 3.82 -7.47 -2.35
N ALA A 73 4.94 -6.78 -2.16
CA ALA A 73 5.26 -5.54 -2.84
C ALA A 73 6.76 -5.45 -3.13
N ALA A 74 7.12 -4.69 -4.16
CA ALA A 74 8.49 -4.29 -4.42
C ALA A 74 8.69 -2.84 -3.95
N SER A 75 9.83 -2.56 -3.31
CA SER A 75 10.26 -1.19 -3.05
C SER A 75 10.81 -0.57 -4.34
N TYR A 76 10.42 0.67 -4.62
CA TYR A 76 11.14 1.50 -5.59
C TYR A 76 11.89 2.58 -4.81
N LEU A 77 13.05 2.22 -4.27
CA LEU A 77 14.04 3.23 -3.90
C LEU A 77 14.74 3.66 -5.19
N LEU A 78 14.55 4.94 -5.57
CA LEU A 78 15.44 5.64 -6.49
C LEU A 78 16.77 5.93 -5.78
#